data_AF-A0A231HN46-F1
#
_entry.id   AF-A0A231HN46-F1
#
_cell.length_a   1.000
_cell.length_b   1.000
_cell.length_c   1.000
_cell.angle_alpha   90.00
_cell.angle_beta   90.00
_cell.angle_gamma   90.00
#
_symmetry.space_group_name_H-M   'P 1'
#
loop_
_entity.id
_entity.type
_entity.pdbx_description
1 polymer ?
#
loop_
_entity_poly.entity_id
_entity_poly.type
_entity_poly.pdbx_seq_one_letter_code
_entity_poly.pdbx_strand_id
1 'polypeptide(L)'
;MIELFFSQILNGLAIGQVYALIALGFSLVFGVSNLINFAQGALFMLGAFFAFTGVVWLGLPLPVAAVASVLLVTVLGMLLERVALRPLENGPFIAPVLSTLAISIIIDQLAEIIWSPEGQAFPVPYEEFTLFIGGAYITSTDILIFVFGGLAALALTWFLRASWMGRTLRATAQDRDAAAQLGVRTGDVRRLAFGLAGALGALSGILVALYFKSVFPAMGLPFGLKGFAAALLGGLTSIPGAVLGGLMLGVVETLASAYIGEGFRDLVAFSLLLVFLLFRPQGLLGDRRLDALGGAGGASGAMPSTSLLASSSSQRAAYRVRDIPPWGFLAVGAGLCLLPFVIDSSYILQAVVYAMILALLAGSVTLVSGSMGVLSIGHAAFYGVGAYTVAVLGHTYGLPTEVALPAAIVITAIVSALASLPLYKLSGHTAALGTLAIGQIGFLVFMTWLPVTRGPMGFLNIPAPTFELLGGLRLSAIGQKFWLVALVVAVLLFVGQRILNSDIGRVWRGIREDRLAAHAAGLPVRRYLMLGFAVSGAMAGAAGGLFAYVQSVITPDSFNVQVSMLLLTMAVLGGLGNLTGAALAGFVLTLIPELLRPFAEWRMIVYGVILLAALRWRPHGLLGAR
;
A
#
# COMPACT_ATOMS: atom_id res chain seq x y z
N MET A 1 -23.52 16.76 26.39
CA MET A 1 -22.18 17.04 25.82
C MET A 1 -21.07 16.30 26.56
N ILE A 2 -20.92 16.47 27.89
CA ILE A 2 -19.89 15.78 28.69
C ILE A 2 -20.10 14.26 28.70
N GLU A 3 -21.33 13.78 28.81
CA GLU A 3 -21.66 12.34 28.79
C GLU A 3 -21.32 11.68 27.45
N LEU A 4 -21.70 12.33 26.35
CA LEU A 4 -21.33 11.90 25.00
C LEU A 4 -19.80 11.80 24.86
N PHE A 5 -19.06 12.79 25.36
CA PHE A 5 -17.60 12.79 25.31
C PHE A 5 -17.00 11.57 26.03
N PHE A 6 -17.46 11.26 27.25
CA PHE A 6 -16.97 10.10 28.00
C PHE A 6 -17.34 8.76 27.33
N SER A 7 -18.56 8.62 26.81
CA SER A 7 -18.96 7.43 26.03
C SER A 7 -18.08 7.23 24.80
N GLN A 8 -17.78 8.31 24.06
CA GLN A 8 -16.96 8.23 22.85
C GLN A 8 -15.49 7.92 23.17
N ILE A 9 -14.98 8.36 24.32
CA ILE A 9 -13.66 7.93 24.80
C ILE A 9 -13.65 6.43 25.11
N LEU A 10 -14.65 5.92 25.84
CA LEU A 10 -14.72 4.50 26.17
C LEU A 10 -14.84 3.63 24.91
N ASN A 11 -15.71 4.00 23.97
CA ASN A 11 -15.83 3.30 22.70
C ASN A 11 -14.54 3.40 21.86
N GLY A 12 -13.90 4.57 21.87
CA GLY A 12 -12.62 4.81 21.19
C GLY A 12 -11.48 3.99 21.76
N LEU A 13 -11.46 3.78 23.08
CA LEU A 13 -10.51 2.90 23.74
C LEU A 13 -10.75 1.43 23.37
N ALA A 14 -12.02 1.00 23.24
CA ALA A 14 -12.36 -0.35 22.82
C ALA A 14 -11.87 -0.63 21.39
N ILE A 15 -12.27 0.19 20.42
CA ILE A 15 -11.79 0.08 19.03
C ILE A 15 -10.27 0.26 18.94
N GLY A 16 -9.72 1.21 19.71
CA GLY A 16 -8.28 1.47 19.76
C GLY A 16 -7.46 0.28 20.25
N GLN A 17 -8.04 -0.58 21.09
CA GLN A 17 -7.38 -1.79 21.56
C GLN A 17 -7.32 -2.89 20.50
N VAL A 18 -8.32 -2.97 19.62
CA VAL A 18 -8.22 -3.80 18.41
C VAL A 18 -7.05 -3.30 17.56
N TYR A 19 -6.98 -1.98 17.32
CA TYR A 19 -5.87 -1.40 16.56
C TYR A 19 -4.53 -1.65 17.23
N ALA A 20 -4.46 -1.62 18.57
CA ALA A 20 -3.27 -1.98 19.34
C ALA A 20 -2.84 -3.44 19.11
N LEU A 21 -3.75 -4.41 19.08
CA LEU A 21 -3.39 -5.81 18.80
C LEU A 21 -2.82 -5.99 17.39
N ILE A 22 -3.44 -5.36 16.39
CA ILE A 22 -2.93 -5.38 15.02
C ILE A 22 -1.56 -4.69 14.97
N ALA A 23 -1.42 -3.54 15.64
CA ALA A 23 -0.18 -2.77 15.73
C ALA A 23 0.96 -3.55 16.40
N LEU A 24 0.66 -4.33 17.44
CA LEU A 24 1.60 -5.24 18.08
C LEU A 24 2.09 -6.32 17.10
N GLY A 25 1.19 -6.89 16.30
CA GLY A 25 1.56 -7.82 15.23
C GLY A 25 2.52 -7.20 14.21
N PHE A 26 2.22 -5.99 13.72
CA PHE A 26 3.12 -5.24 12.85
C PHE A 26 4.47 -4.96 13.52
N SER A 27 4.47 -4.56 14.78
CA SER A 27 5.69 -4.18 15.51
C SER A 27 6.61 -5.38 15.76
N LEU A 28 6.05 -6.56 16.03
CA LEU A 28 6.80 -7.80 16.17
C LEU A 28 7.50 -8.19 14.88
N VAL A 29 6.74 -8.20 13.77
CA VAL A 29 7.29 -8.57 12.45
C VAL A 29 8.33 -7.55 12.01
N PHE A 30 8.00 -6.26 12.11
CA PHE A 30 8.91 -5.19 11.73
C PHE A 30 10.18 -5.21 12.58
N GLY A 31 10.07 -5.42 13.90
CA GLY A 31 11.22 -5.48 14.80
C GLY A 31 12.24 -6.54 14.37
N VAL A 32 11.80 -7.74 14.00
CA VAL A 32 12.73 -8.85 13.70
C VAL A 32 13.17 -8.87 12.23
N SER A 33 12.36 -8.35 11.32
CA SER A 33 12.61 -8.48 9.87
C SER A 33 12.93 -7.17 9.16
N ASN A 34 12.65 -6.01 9.77
CA ASN A 34 12.70 -4.69 9.15
C ASN A 34 11.90 -4.61 7.82
N LEU A 35 10.80 -5.37 7.75
CA LEU A 35 9.92 -5.45 6.58
C LEU A 35 8.49 -5.11 6.98
N ILE A 36 7.76 -4.50 6.05
CA ILE A 36 6.33 -4.23 6.19
C ILE A 36 5.57 -5.44 5.64
N ASN A 37 4.80 -6.11 6.49
CA ASN A 37 3.99 -7.26 6.10
C ASN A 37 2.55 -6.85 5.79
N PHE A 38 2.22 -6.62 4.52
CA PHE A 38 0.85 -6.27 4.13
C PHE A 38 -0.15 -7.44 4.26
N ALA A 39 0.32 -8.68 4.37
CA ALA A 39 -0.56 -9.83 4.62
C ALA A 39 -1.09 -9.89 6.06
N GLN A 40 -0.63 -9.00 6.96
CA GLN A 40 -1.13 -8.93 8.34
C GLN A 40 -2.66 -8.68 8.37
N GLY A 41 -3.19 -7.86 7.46
CA GLY A 41 -4.63 -7.65 7.30
C GLY A 41 -5.38 -8.91 6.85
N ALA A 42 -4.78 -9.69 5.94
CA ALA A 42 -5.33 -10.96 5.49
C ALA A 42 -5.34 -12.02 6.62
N LEU A 43 -4.31 -12.06 7.47
CA LEU A 43 -4.30 -12.94 8.67
C LEU A 43 -5.38 -12.53 9.68
N PHE A 44 -5.60 -11.22 9.85
CA PHE A 44 -6.71 -10.69 10.64
C PHE A 44 -8.07 -11.16 10.09
N MET A 45 -8.26 -11.03 8.77
CA MET A 45 -9.49 -11.47 8.09
C MET A 45 -9.72 -12.99 8.26
N LEU A 46 -8.69 -13.81 8.02
CA LEU A 46 -8.77 -15.26 8.17
C LEU A 46 -9.15 -15.68 9.60
N GLY A 47 -8.69 -14.95 10.62
CA GLY A 47 -9.09 -15.22 12.00
C GLY A 47 -10.59 -15.09 12.24
N ALA A 48 -11.20 -14.07 11.63
CA ALA A 48 -12.64 -13.88 11.69
C ALA A 48 -13.39 -14.97 10.92
N PHE A 49 -12.96 -15.30 9.70
CA PHE A 49 -13.62 -16.32 8.88
C PHE A 49 -13.48 -17.74 9.42
N PHE A 50 -12.34 -18.12 10.00
CA PHE A 50 -12.20 -19.42 10.64
C PHE A 50 -13.03 -19.54 11.91
N ALA A 51 -13.18 -18.47 12.69
CA ALA A 51 -14.10 -18.46 13.82
C ALA A 51 -15.55 -18.53 13.34
N PHE A 52 -15.92 -17.78 12.30
CA PHE A 52 -17.24 -17.85 11.66
C PHE A 52 -17.55 -19.28 11.18
N THR A 53 -16.61 -19.91 10.49
CA THR A 53 -16.74 -21.30 10.01
C THR A 53 -16.93 -22.27 11.17
N GLY A 54 -16.14 -22.11 12.24
CA GLY A 54 -16.26 -22.91 13.44
C GLY A 54 -17.66 -22.82 14.07
N VAL A 55 -18.22 -21.62 14.16
CA VAL A 55 -19.54 -21.44 14.79
C VAL A 55 -20.68 -21.81 13.85
N VAL A 56 -20.68 -21.33 12.61
CA VAL A 56 -21.82 -21.44 11.69
C VAL A 56 -21.84 -22.77 10.95
N TRP A 57 -20.70 -23.22 10.42
CA TRP A 57 -20.65 -24.45 9.60
C TRP A 57 -20.41 -25.69 10.43
N LEU A 58 -19.58 -25.59 11.48
CA LEU A 58 -19.23 -26.73 12.35
C LEU A 58 -20.06 -26.79 13.64
N GLY A 59 -20.86 -25.75 13.95
CA GLY A 59 -21.69 -25.71 15.15
C GLY A 59 -20.90 -25.67 16.47
N LEU A 60 -19.62 -25.29 16.43
CA LEU A 60 -18.77 -25.24 17.61
C LEU A 60 -19.13 -24.03 18.49
N PRO A 61 -19.00 -24.14 19.82
CA PRO A 61 -19.15 -22.99 20.69
C PRO A 61 -18.05 -21.96 20.41
N LEU A 62 -18.40 -20.67 20.47
CA LEU A 62 -17.52 -19.56 20.10
C LEU A 62 -16.12 -19.62 20.74
N PRO A 63 -15.94 -19.96 22.03
CA PRO A 63 -14.59 -20.04 22.61
C PRO A 63 -13.71 -21.11 21.94
N VAL A 64 -14.29 -22.26 21.59
CA VAL A 64 -13.57 -23.35 20.92
C VAL A 64 -13.22 -22.96 19.49
N ALA A 65 -14.18 -22.38 18.76
CA ALA A 65 -13.95 -21.84 17.42
C ALA A 65 -12.88 -20.74 17.41
N ALA A 66 -12.87 -19.86 18.41
CA ALA A 66 -11.88 -18.79 18.54
C ALA A 66 -10.47 -19.33 18.78
N VAL A 67 -10.30 -20.28 19.71
CA VAL A 67 -8.99 -20.90 19.98
C VAL A 67 -8.48 -21.67 18.75
N ALA A 68 -9.35 -22.45 18.10
CA ALA A 68 -9.00 -23.16 16.87
C ALA A 68 -8.58 -22.20 15.75
N SER A 69 -9.32 -21.10 15.57
CA SER A 69 -9.00 -20.05 14.61
C SER A 69 -7.62 -19.42 14.88
N VAL A 70 -7.35 -19.01 16.12
CA VAL A 70 -6.05 -18.44 16.51
C VAL A 70 -4.90 -19.40 16.22
N LEU A 71 -5.05 -20.69 16.53
CA LEU A 71 -4.03 -21.71 16.25
C LEU A 71 -3.79 -21.89 14.74
N LEU A 72 -4.87 -21.99 13.95
CA LEU A 72 -4.77 -22.12 12.49
C LEU A 72 -4.07 -20.92 11.85
N VAL A 73 -4.45 -19.70 12.22
CA VAL A 73 -3.82 -18.49 11.68
C VAL A 73 -2.37 -18.35 12.18
N THR A 74 -2.05 -18.79 13.39
CA THR A 74 -0.65 -18.85 13.87
C THR A 74 0.20 -19.72 12.95
N VAL A 75 -0.30 -20.91 12.59
CA VAL A 75 0.39 -21.82 11.66
C VAL A 75 0.48 -21.20 10.27
N LEU A 76 -0.58 -20.56 9.77
CA LEU A 76 -0.56 -19.86 8.48
C LEU A 76 0.45 -18.71 8.47
N GLY A 77 0.56 -17.94 9.55
CA GLY A 77 1.59 -16.90 9.71
C GLY A 77 3.01 -17.48 9.60
N MET A 78 3.27 -18.60 10.28
CA MET A 78 4.56 -19.31 10.17
C MET A 78 4.83 -19.84 8.76
N LEU A 79 3.79 -20.34 8.07
CA LEU A 79 3.89 -20.82 6.69
C LEU A 79 4.15 -19.68 5.71
N LEU A 80 3.52 -18.52 5.93
CA LEU A 80 3.70 -17.32 5.12
C LEU A 80 5.16 -16.86 5.14
N GLU A 81 5.78 -16.80 6.33
CA GLU A 81 7.22 -16.52 6.46
C GLU A 81 8.04 -17.51 5.62
N ARG A 82 7.74 -18.80 5.74
CA ARG A 82 8.56 -19.87 5.15
C ARG A 82 8.47 -19.89 3.63
N VAL A 83 7.26 -19.71 3.08
CA VAL A 83 6.98 -19.90 1.65
C VAL A 83 7.24 -18.62 0.86
N ALA A 84 6.91 -17.46 1.43
CA ALA A 84 6.91 -16.22 0.66
C ALA A 84 8.06 -15.29 0.99
N LEU A 85 8.47 -15.21 2.26
CA LEU A 85 9.44 -14.20 2.69
C LEU A 85 10.85 -14.75 2.77
N ARG A 86 11.03 -15.93 3.35
CA ARG A 86 12.34 -16.57 3.48
C ARG A 86 13.07 -16.76 2.14
N PRO A 87 12.42 -17.11 1.01
CA PRO A 87 13.11 -17.21 -0.27
C PRO A 87 13.60 -15.86 -0.82
N LEU A 88 13.02 -14.74 -0.37
CA LEU A 88 13.29 -13.40 -0.86
C LEU A 88 14.20 -12.59 0.08
N GLU A 89 14.72 -13.22 1.13
CA GLU A 89 15.53 -12.55 2.16
C GLU A 89 16.82 -11.93 1.61
N ASN A 90 17.41 -12.54 0.59
CA ASN A 90 18.60 -12.03 -0.09
C ASN A 90 18.27 -11.16 -1.31
N GLY A 91 16.98 -10.91 -1.57
CA GLY A 91 16.52 -10.10 -2.70
C GLY A 91 16.54 -8.59 -2.39
N PRO A 92 16.16 -7.75 -3.36
CA PRO A 92 15.99 -6.32 -3.14
C PRO A 92 14.97 -6.07 -2.02
N PHE A 93 15.21 -5.01 -1.24
CA PHE A 93 14.38 -4.62 -0.08
C PHE A 93 12.86 -4.61 -0.37
N ILE A 94 12.44 -4.30 -1.60
CA ILE A 94 11.03 -4.17 -1.97
C ILE A 94 10.37 -5.54 -2.27
N ALA A 95 11.14 -6.56 -2.65
CA ALA A 95 10.60 -7.85 -3.07
C ALA A 95 9.79 -8.58 -1.97
N PRO A 96 10.23 -8.64 -0.70
CA PRO A 96 9.43 -9.24 0.37
C PRO A 96 8.09 -8.52 0.61
N VAL A 97 8.07 -7.18 0.54
CA VAL A 97 6.86 -6.37 0.70
C VAL A 97 5.83 -6.75 -0.38
N LEU A 98 6.26 -6.82 -1.63
CA LEU A 98 5.38 -7.22 -2.75
C LEU A 98 4.91 -8.66 -2.65
N SER A 99 5.75 -9.56 -2.10
CA SER A 99 5.34 -10.93 -1.87
C SER A 99 4.20 -11.01 -0.85
N THR A 100 4.24 -10.21 0.22
CA THR A 100 3.11 -10.17 1.18
C THR A 100 1.84 -9.61 0.55
N LEU A 101 1.95 -8.68 -0.39
CA LEU A 101 0.82 -8.15 -1.15
C LEU A 101 0.21 -9.21 -2.07
N ALA A 102 1.04 -9.95 -2.80
CA ALA A 102 0.59 -11.03 -3.66
C ALA A 102 -0.15 -12.11 -2.86
N ILE A 103 0.35 -12.44 -1.67
CA ILE A 103 -0.34 -13.38 -0.76
C ILE A 103 -1.67 -12.80 -0.27
N SER A 104 -1.73 -11.52 0.11
CA SER A 104 -3.00 -10.90 0.51
C SER A 104 -4.04 -11.04 -0.58
N ILE A 105 -3.69 -10.73 -1.84
CA ILE A 105 -4.59 -10.89 -2.98
C ILE A 105 -5.07 -12.33 -3.12
N ILE A 106 -4.16 -13.32 -2.99
CA ILE A 106 -4.55 -14.74 -3.06
C ILE A 106 -5.50 -15.11 -1.92
N ILE A 107 -5.21 -14.67 -0.69
CA ILE A 107 -6.03 -14.97 0.49
C ILE A 107 -7.40 -14.31 0.39
N ASP A 108 -7.48 -13.04 0.01
CA ASP A 108 -8.73 -12.29 -0.12
C ASP A 108 -9.64 -12.96 -1.17
N GLN A 109 -9.06 -13.38 -2.30
CA GLN A 109 -9.80 -14.05 -3.38
C GLN A 109 -10.20 -15.49 -3.03
N LEU A 110 -9.36 -16.22 -2.32
CA LEU A 110 -9.76 -17.53 -1.75
C LEU A 110 -10.91 -17.35 -0.77
N ALA A 111 -10.92 -16.26 0.01
CA ALA A 111 -12.01 -16.01 0.95
C ALA A 111 -13.33 -15.70 0.24
N GLU A 112 -13.31 -14.93 -0.85
CA GLU A 112 -14.49 -14.69 -1.70
C GLU A 112 -15.05 -16.01 -2.28
N ILE A 113 -14.19 -16.92 -2.76
CA ILE A 113 -14.60 -18.21 -3.32
C ILE A 113 -15.17 -19.14 -2.25
N ILE A 114 -14.55 -19.21 -1.07
CA ILE A 114 -14.95 -20.15 -0.02
C ILE A 114 -16.21 -19.68 0.72
N TRP A 115 -16.29 -18.40 1.11
CA TRP A 115 -17.33 -17.91 2.04
C TRP A 115 -18.42 -17.04 1.41
N SER A 116 -18.29 -16.67 0.13
CA SER A 116 -19.02 -15.61 -0.57
C SER A 116 -18.30 -14.27 -0.56
N PRO A 117 -18.36 -13.49 -1.65
CA PRO A 117 -17.95 -12.09 -1.68
C PRO A 117 -18.85 -11.16 -0.84
N GLU A 118 -20.07 -11.61 -0.50
CA GLU A 118 -21.00 -10.84 0.33
C GLU A 118 -20.68 -10.96 1.83
N GLY A 119 -21.02 -9.91 2.57
CA GLY A 119 -20.87 -9.90 4.03
C GLY A 119 -21.82 -10.90 4.70
N GLN A 120 -21.26 -11.74 5.56
CA GLN A 120 -21.99 -12.73 6.35
C GLN A 120 -22.22 -12.20 7.77
N ALA A 121 -23.39 -12.47 8.35
CA ALA A 121 -23.69 -12.10 9.73
C ALA A 121 -22.92 -13.01 10.70
N PHE A 122 -22.18 -12.41 11.65
CA PHE A 122 -21.44 -13.18 12.65
C PHE A 122 -22.33 -13.45 13.87
N PRO A 123 -22.60 -14.72 14.23
CA PRO A 123 -23.49 -15.04 15.35
C PRO A 123 -22.85 -14.66 16.69
N VAL A 124 -23.60 -13.93 17.50
CA VAL A 124 -23.20 -13.56 18.87
C VAL A 124 -23.96 -14.47 19.84
N PRO A 125 -23.30 -15.40 20.54
CA PRO A 125 -23.95 -16.44 21.35
C PRO A 125 -24.38 -15.94 22.74
N TYR A 126 -24.37 -14.63 22.98
CA TYR A 126 -24.72 -14.01 24.25
C TYR A 126 -25.66 -12.84 24.02
N GLU A 127 -26.55 -12.60 24.98
CA GLU A 127 -27.37 -11.39 25.00
C GLU A 127 -26.49 -10.18 25.27
N GLU A 128 -26.63 -9.16 24.43
CA GLU A 128 -25.87 -7.93 24.56
C GLU A 128 -26.50 -7.08 25.67
N PHE A 129 -25.73 -6.81 26.72
CA PHE A 129 -26.14 -5.89 27.77
C PHE A 129 -25.31 -4.61 27.71
N THR A 130 -25.91 -3.52 28.17
CA THR A 130 -25.25 -2.22 28.27
C THR A 130 -25.15 -1.83 29.74
N LEU A 131 -23.95 -1.46 30.17
CA LEU A 131 -23.68 -1.02 31.52
C LEU A 131 -23.50 0.50 31.50
N PHE A 132 -24.27 1.19 32.33
CA PHE A 132 -24.21 2.65 32.47
C PHE A 132 -23.29 3.00 33.63
N ILE A 133 -22.18 3.69 33.34
CA ILE A 133 -21.25 4.25 34.33
C ILE A 133 -21.50 5.77 34.36
N GLY A 134 -22.38 6.21 35.27
CA GLY A 134 -22.90 7.57 35.24
C GLY A 134 -23.70 7.80 33.95
N GLY A 135 -23.35 8.84 33.19
CA GLY A 135 -23.95 9.13 31.87
C GLY A 135 -23.25 8.45 30.69
N ALA A 136 -22.19 7.68 30.92
CA ALA A 136 -21.51 6.93 29.86
C ALA A 136 -22.03 5.49 29.78
N TYR A 137 -22.06 4.91 28.58
CA TYR A 137 -22.43 3.49 28.39
C TYR A 137 -21.25 2.68 27.86
N ILE A 138 -21.19 1.42 28.28
CA ILE A 138 -20.25 0.41 27.77
C ILE A 138 -21.02 -0.86 27.44
N THR A 139 -20.78 -1.43 26.26
CA THR A 139 -21.45 -2.67 25.83
C THR A 139 -20.70 -3.90 26.36
N SER A 140 -21.37 -5.05 26.43
CA SER A 140 -20.71 -6.31 26.76
C SER A 140 -19.59 -6.66 25.77
N THR A 141 -19.74 -6.30 24.49
CA THR A 141 -18.70 -6.47 23.47
C THR A 141 -17.50 -5.56 23.71
N ASP A 142 -17.70 -4.30 24.12
CA ASP A 142 -16.60 -3.42 24.53
C ASP A 142 -15.80 -4.02 25.69
N ILE A 143 -16.49 -4.57 26.70
CA ILE A 143 -15.85 -5.24 27.84
C ILE A 143 -15.03 -6.45 27.39
N LEU A 144 -15.55 -7.27 26.47
CA LEU A 144 -14.81 -8.40 25.91
C LEU A 144 -13.54 -7.93 25.18
N ILE A 145 -13.61 -6.85 24.40
CA ILE A 145 -12.45 -6.27 23.74
C ILE A 145 -11.43 -5.79 24.77
N PHE A 146 -11.86 -5.12 25.84
CA PHE A 146 -11.03 -4.70 26.97
C PHE A 146 -10.28 -5.85 27.63
N VAL A 147 -11.02 -6.90 27.98
CA VAL A 147 -10.46 -8.06 28.67
C VAL A 147 -9.50 -8.82 27.75
N PHE A 148 -9.95 -9.27 26.58
CA PHE A 148 -9.13 -10.11 25.71
C PHE A 148 -7.97 -9.36 25.07
N GLY A 149 -8.18 -8.12 24.65
CA GLY A 149 -7.10 -7.30 24.11
C GLY A 149 -6.04 -6.95 25.15
N GLY A 150 -6.47 -6.71 26.40
CA GLY A 150 -5.58 -6.34 27.50
C GLY A 150 -4.75 -7.54 27.92
N LEU A 151 -5.41 -8.69 28.08
CA LEU A 151 -4.76 -9.96 28.39
C LEU A 151 -3.76 -10.35 27.30
N ALA A 152 -4.10 -10.22 26.02
CA ALA A 152 -3.18 -10.55 24.94
C ALA A 152 -1.95 -9.62 24.90
N ALA A 153 -2.14 -8.31 25.09
CA ALA A 153 -1.03 -7.35 25.17
C ALA A 153 -0.11 -7.61 26.38
N LEU A 154 -0.69 -7.90 27.54
CA LEU A 154 0.05 -8.24 28.76
C LEU A 154 0.78 -9.58 28.62
N ALA A 155 0.11 -10.60 28.08
CA ALA A 155 0.69 -11.92 27.84
C ALA A 155 1.87 -11.84 26.87
N LEU A 156 1.75 -11.08 25.78
CA LEU A 156 2.86 -10.84 24.86
C LEU A 156 4.01 -10.11 25.55
N THR A 157 3.72 -9.04 26.31
CA THR A 157 4.75 -8.27 27.02
C THR A 157 5.49 -9.13 28.04
N TRP A 158 4.76 -9.96 28.77
CA TRP A 158 5.32 -10.92 29.72
C TRP A 158 6.17 -11.97 29.01
N PHE A 159 5.66 -12.58 27.92
CA PHE A 159 6.40 -13.52 27.10
C PHE A 159 7.74 -12.94 26.61
N LEU A 160 7.75 -11.70 26.13
CA LEU A 160 8.96 -11.06 25.61
C LEU A 160 9.99 -10.68 26.67
N ARG A 161 9.58 -10.49 27.93
CA ARG A 161 10.48 -10.15 29.04
C ARG A 161 10.96 -11.38 29.81
N ALA A 162 10.06 -12.33 30.05
CA ALA A 162 10.29 -13.48 30.91
C ALA A 162 10.88 -14.68 30.16
N SER A 163 10.40 -14.98 28.94
CA SER A 163 10.78 -16.21 28.24
C SER A 163 12.12 -16.11 27.50
N TRP A 164 12.81 -17.24 27.36
CA TRP A 164 14.04 -17.33 26.56
C TRP A 164 13.82 -16.94 25.11
N MET A 165 12.76 -17.47 24.48
CA MET A 165 12.38 -17.16 23.10
C MET A 165 12.00 -15.69 22.92
N GLY A 166 11.40 -15.07 23.94
CA GLY A 166 11.11 -13.64 23.97
C GLY A 166 12.38 -12.79 24.00
N ARG A 167 13.37 -13.18 24.80
CA ARG A 167 14.67 -12.51 24.87
C ARG A 167 15.46 -12.66 23.57
N THR A 168 15.45 -13.83 22.93
CA THR A 168 16.09 -14.02 21.62
C THR A 168 15.38 -13.23 20.52
N LEU A 169 14.05 -13.11 20.57
CA LEU A 169 13.29 -12.25 19.67
C LEU A 169 13.70 -10.79 19.81
N ARG A 170 13.78 -10.28 21.04
CA ARG A 170 14.22 -8.90 21.30
C ARG A 170 15.68 -8.66 20.90
N ALA A 171 16.57 -9.62 21.15
CA ALA A 171 17.97 -9.52 20.73
C ALA A 171 18.09 -9.46 19.20
N THR A 172 17.35 -10.34 18.49
CA THR A 172 17.32 -10.35 17.02
C THR A 172 16.74 -9.06 16.45
N ALA A 173 15.77 -8.46 17.14
CA ALA A 173 15.16 -7.19 16.73
C ALA A 173 16.06 -5.96 16.96
N GLN A 174 17.05 -6.06 17.86
CA GLN A 174 18.02 -5.01 18.09
C GLN A 174 19.16 -5.08 17.07
N ASP A 175 19.75 -6.26 16.92
CA ASP A 175 20.79 -6.52 15.95
C ASP A 175 20.74 -7.99 15.52
N ARG A 176 20.25 -8.20 14.29
CA ARG A 176 20.06 -9.51 13.71
C ARG A 176 21.39 -10.23 13.47
N ASP A 177 22.42 -9.50 13.05
CA ASP A 177 23.71 -10.05 12.69
C ASP A 177 24.50 -10.42 13.94
N ALA A 178 24.47 -9.57 14.97
CA ALA A 178 25.04 -9.88 16.28
C ALA A 178 24.35 -11.09 16.93
N ALA A 179 23.01 -11.17 16.87
CA ALA A 179 22.27 -12.33 17.38
C ALA A 179 22.66 -13.62 16.65
N ALA A 180 22.83 -13.57 15.32
CA ALA A 180 23.27 -14.72 14.54
C ALA A 180 24.70 -15.17 14.93
N GLN A 181 25.61 -14.23 15.18
CA GLN A 181 26.97 -14.52 15.65
C GLN A 181 27.00 -15.18 17.04
N LEU A 182 26.02 -14.87 17.89
CA LEU A 182 25.82 -15.53 19.19
C LEU A 182 25.12 -16.90 19.09
N GLY A 183 24.92 -17.44 17.88
CA GLY A 183 24.34 -18.75 17.64
C GLY A 183 22.80 -18.78 17.61
N VAL A 184 22.13 -17.62 17.60
CA VAL A 184 20.67 -17.56 17.47
C VAL A 184 20.26 -17.90 16.04
N ARG A 185 19.37 -18.87 15.88
CA ARG A 185 18.78 -19.21 14.58
C ARG A 185 17.75 -18.14 14.18
N THR A 186 18.20 -17.05 13.57
CA THR A 186 17.34 -15.89 13.23
C THR A 186 16.13 -16.25 12.35
N GLY A 187 16.26 -17.29 11.51
CA GLY A 187 15.13 -17.82 10.72
C GLY A 187 14.01 -18.43 11.59
N ASP A 188 14.36 -19.08 12.70
CA ASP A 188 13.37 -19.67 13.61
C ASP A 188 12.67 -18.59 14.42
N VAL A 189 13.43 -17.57 14.84
CA VAL A 189 12.91 -16.38 15.53
C VAL A 189 11.94 -15.60 14.63
N ARG A 190 12.29 -15.43 13.34
CA ARG A 190 11.39 -14.78 12.37
C ARG A 190 10.11 -15.58 12.16
N ARG A 191 10.18 -16.91 11.99
CA ARG A 191 9.00 -17.79 11.92
C ARG A 191 8.08 -17.61 13.12
N LEU A 192 8.65 -17.59 14.33
CA LEU A 192 7.90 -17.36 15.56
C LEU A 192 7.23 -15.98 15.59
N ALA A 193 7.96 -14.92 15.21
CA ALA A 193 7.42 -13.57 15.16
C ALA A 193 6.19 -13.47 14.23
N PHE A 194 6.26 -14.10 13.06
CA PHE A 194 5.13 -14.18 12.13
C PHE A 194 3.96 -15.01 12.67
N GLY A 195 4.23 -16.11 13.38
CA GLY A 195 3.19 -16.89 14.06
C GLY A 195 2.47 -16.08 15.14
N LEU A 196 3.22 -15.39 16.02
CA LEU A 196 2.66 -14.53 17.06
C LEU A 196 1.87 -13.35 16.47
N ALA A 197 2.36 -12.74 15.39
CA ALA A 197 1.64 -11.70 14.68
C ALA A 197 0.34 -12.22 14.06
N GLY A 198 0.34 -13.45 13.52
CA GLY A 198 -0.87 -14.14 13.06
C GLY A 198 -1.86 -14.40 14.20
N ALA A 199 -1.38 -14.83 15.37
CA ALA A 199 -2.22 -15.06 16.55
C ALA A 199 -2.93 -13.77 17.02
N LEU A 200 -2.18 -12.67 17.11
CA LEU A 200 -2.72 -11.35 17.48
C LEU A 200 -3.69 -10.84 16.42
N GLY A 201 -3.33 -10.99 15.14
CA GLY A 201 -4.20 -10.67 14.00
C GLY A 201 -5.53 -11.41 14.08
N ALA A 202 -5.49 -12.72 14.29
CA ALA A 202 -6.68 -13.54 14.39
C ALA A 202 -7.58 -13.14 15.57
N LEU A 203 -6.98 -12.92 16.75
CA LEU A 203 -7.71 -12.45 17.92
C LEU A 203 -8.40 -11.11 17.64
N SER A 204 -7.69 -10.14 17.05
CA SER A 204 -8.29 -8.86 16.66
C SER A 204 -9.40 -9.03 15.61
N GLY A 205 -9.25 -9.94 14.65
CA GLY A 205 -10.28 -10.23 13.64
C GLY A 205 -11.57 -10.76 14.24
N ILE A 206 -11.45 -11.70 15.19
CA ILE A 206 -12.59 -12.26 15.93
C ILE A 206 -13.29 -11.16 16.75
N LEU A 207 -12.52 -10.31 17.44
CA LEU A 207 -13.08 -9.21 18.23
C LEU A 207 -13.82 -8.19 17.36
N VAL A 208 -13.31 -7.87 16.17
CA VAL A 208 -13.97 -6.98 15.20
C VAL A 208 -15.23 -7.62 14.62
N ALA A 209 -15.18 -8.90 14.30
CA ALA A 209 -16.35 -9.64 13.81
C ALA A 209 -17.48 -9.66 14.85
N LEU A 210 -17.16 -9.78 16.13
CA LEU A 210 -18.12 -9.64 17.23
C LEU A 210 -18.65 -8.22 17.38
N TYR A 211 -17.78 -7.21 17.22
CA TYR A 211 -18.14 -5.80 17.34
C TYR A 211 -19.10 -5.32 16.22
N PHE A 212 -18.79 -5.62 14.95
CA PHE A 212 -19.62 -5.23 13.82
C PHE A 212 -20.69 -6.27 13.46
N LYS A 213 -20.70 -7.43 14.12
CA LYS A 213 -21.61 -8.56 13.86
C LYS A 213 -21.61 -9.02 12.40
N SER A 214 -20.48 -8.82 11.70
CA SER A 214 -20.34 -9.08 10.28
C SER A 214 -18.91 -9.45 9.93
N VAL A 215 -18.76 -10.33 8.93
CA VAL A 215 -17.48 -10.70 8.31
C VAL A 215 -17.60 -10.63 6.80
N PHE A 216 -16.61 -10.03 6.13
CA PHE A 216 -16.57 -9.90 4.67
C PHE A 216 -15.12 -9.96 4.17
N PRO A 217 -14.85 -10.53 2.97
CA PRO A 217 -13.47 -10.74 2.51
C PRO A 217 -12.63 -9.46 2.39
N ALA A 218 -13.22 -8.33 2.02
CA ALA A 218 -12.47 -7.08 1.88
C ALA A 218 -12.09 -6.40 3.22
N MET A 219 -12.43 -6.97 4.38
CA MET A 219 -12.22 -6.31 5.68
C MET A 219 -10.74 -6.26 6.13
N GLY A 220 -9.86 -7.09 5.56
CA GLY A 220 -8.48 -7.22 6.02
C GLY A 220 -7.63 -5.95 5.85
N LEU A 221 -7.60 -5.39 4.63
CA LEU A 221 -6.72 -4.27 4.30
C LEU A 221 -7.07 -2.97 5.08
N PRO A 222 -8.32 -2.51 5.17
CA PRO A 222 -8.66 -1.28 5.91
C PRO A 222 -8.22 -1.32 7.38
N PHE A 223 -8.51 -2.42 8.09
CA PHE A 223 -8.11 -2.60 9.48
C PHE A 223 -6.59 -2.81 9.61
N GLY A 224 -5.97 -3.50 8.65
CA GLY A 224 -4.52 -3.61 8.55
C GLY A 224 -3.84 -2.25 8.44
N LEU A 225 -4.35 -1.34 7.60
CA LEU A 225 -3.81 0.01 7.45
C LEU A 225 -3.98 0.85 8.74
N LYS A 226 -5.10 0.70 9.45
CA LYS A 226 -5.32 1.37 10.75
C LYS A 226 -4.40 0.84 11.85
N GLY A 227 -4.26 -0.48 11.97
CA GLY A 227 -3.30 -1.08 12.90
C GLY A 227 -1.84 -0.72 12.56
N PHE A 228 -1.53 -0.60 11.27
CA PHE A 228 -0.24 -0.11 10.82
C PHE A 228 -0.01 1.37 11.20
N ALA A 229 -1.00 2.24 10.98
CA ALA A 229 -0.96 3.64 11.41
C ALA A 229 -0.76 3.76 12.92
N ALA A 230 -1.46 2.94 13.70
CA ALA A 230 -1.31 2.85 15.15
C ALA A 230 0.12 2.44 15.57
N ALA A 231 0.70 1.42 14.93
CA ALA A 231 2.08 1.01 15.18
C ALA A 231 3.08 2.13 14.88
N LEU A 232 2.84 2.89 13.82
CA LEU A 232 3.70 3.99 13.42
C LEU A 232 3.59 5.21 14.34
N LEU A 233 2.38 5.58 14.76
CA LEU A 233 2.16 6.60 15.80
C LEU A 233 2.87 6.23 17.10
N GLY A 234 2.80 4.96 17.48
CA GLY A 234 3.47 4.43 18.66
C GLY A 234 4.99 4.35 18.56
N GLY A 235 5.49 4.09 17.36
CA GLY A 235 6.86 3.72 17.04
C GLY A 235 6.95 2.23 16.69
N LEU A 236 7.32 1.90 15.45
CA LEU A 236 7.22 0.55 14.87
C LEU A 236 8.02 -0.54 15.62
N THR A 237 9.06 -0.16 16.37
CA THR A 237 9.88 -1.11 17.14
C THR A 237 9.52 -1.11 18.63
N SER A 238 8.63 -0.22 19.07
CA SER A 238 8.23 -0.05 20.46
C SER A 238 6.86 -0.69 20.70
N ILE A 239 6.86 -1.85 21.33
CA ILE A 239 5.65 -2.59 21.74
C ILE A 239 4.72 -1.76 22.63
N PRO A 240 5.16 -1.12 23.74
CA PRO A 240 4.29 -0.26 24.52
C PRO A 240 3.84 0.98 23.72
N GLY A 241 4.70 1.47 22.83
CA GLY A 241 4.36 2.53 21.87
C GLY A 241 3.19 2.13 20.99
N ALA A 242 3.24 0.95 20.37
CA ALA A 242 2.20 0.43 19.49
C ALA A 242 0.83 0.32 20.19
N VAL A 243 0.82 -0.08 21.48
CA VAL A 243 -0.42 -0.11 22.27
C VAL A 243 -0.99 1.29 22.47
N LEU A 244 -0.16 2.25 22.90
CA LEU A 244 -0.58 3.63 23.08
C LEU A 244 -1.03 4.27 21.76
N GLY A 245 -0.32 4.01 20.66
CA GLY A 245 -0.67 4.47 19.33
C GLY A 245 -2.03 3.95 18.87
N GLY A 246 -2.35 2.68 19.13
CA GLY A 246 -3.67 2.08 18.86
C GLY A 246 -4.79 2.75 19.66
N LEU A 247 -4.59 2.91 20.97
CA LEU A 247 -5.56 3.58 21.85
C LEU A 247 -5.79 5.04 21.44
N MET A 248 -4.72 5.78 21.15
CA MET A 248 -4.84 7.17 20.69
C MET A 248 -5.56 7.27 19.35
N LEU A 249 -5.22 6.39 18.39
CA LEU A 249 -5.87 6.37 17.07
C LEU A 249 -7.37 6.11 17.22
N GLY A 250 -7.76 5.11 18.02
CA GLY A 250 -9.17 4.78 18.27
C GLY A 250 -9.96 5.91 18.92
N VAL A 251 -9.39 6.58 19.92
CA VAL A 251 -10.04 7.75 20.57
C VAL A 251 -10.18 8.92 19.61
N VAL A 252 -9.14 9.24 18.83
CA VAL A 252 -9.22 10.30 17.81
C VAL A 252 -10.29 9.96 16.77
N GLU A 253 -10.36 8.70 16.35
CA GLU A 253 -11.29 8.22 15.34
C GLU A 253 -12.75 8.31 15.81
N THR A 254 -13.05 7.92 17.05
CA THR A 254 -14.41 8.02 17.59
C THR A 254 -14.82 9.46 17.86
N LEU A 255 -13.92 10.30 18.37
CA LEU A 255 -14.18 11.73 18.55
C LEU A 255 -14.41 12.44 17.20
N ALA A 256 -13.60 12.14 16.18
CA ALA A 256 -13.81 12.69 14.84
C ALA A 256 -15.18 12.30 14.28
N SER A 257 -15.58 11.03 14.44
CA SER A 257 -16.91 10.55 14.03
C SER A 257 -18.03 11.31 14.75
N ALA A 258 -17.89 11.52 16.06
CA ALA A 258 -18.92 12.16 16.88
C ALA A 258 -19.07 13.67 16.66
N TYR A 259 -17.97 14.41 16.39
CA TYR A 259 -17.98 15.88 16.33
C TYR A 259 -17.84 16.46 14.93
N ILE A 260 -17.14 15.78 14.01
CA ILE A 260 -16.92 16.25 12.63
C ILE A 260 -17.85 15.51 11.66
N GLY A 261 -18.14 14.24 11.97
CA GLY A 261 -19.01 13.37 11.20
C GLY A 261 -18.29 12.10 10.77
N GLU A 262 -19.06 11.02 10.63
CA GLU A 262 -18.55 9.68 10.34
C GLU A 262 -17.71 9.61 9.06
N GLY A 263 -18.06 10.38 8.02
CA GLY A 263 -17.30 10.44 6.77
C GLY A 263 -15.89 11.02 6.90
N PHE A 264 -15.58 11.74 7.98
CA PHE A 264 -14.25 12.32 8.23
C PHE A 264 -13.38 11.48 9.17
N ARG A 265 -13.96 10.43 9.75
CA ARG A 265 -13.35 9.53 10.72
C ARG A 265 -11.94 9.10 10.31
N ASP A 266 -11.83 8.45 9.16
CA ASP A 266 -10.56 7.94 8.65
C ASP A 266 -9.65 9.07 8.15
N LEU A 267 -10.22 10.14 7.59
CA LEU A 267 -9.45 11.27 7.05
C LEU A 267 -8.65 11.95 8.15
N VAL A 268 -9.30 12.19 9.31
CA VAL A 268 -8.66 12.78 10.49
C VAL A 268 -7.57 11.85 11.04
N ALA A 269 -7.83 10.55 11.10
CA ALA A 269 -6.88 9.55 11.60
C ALA A 269 -5.57 9.52 10.76
N PHE A 270 -5.66 9.40 9.44
CA PHE A 270 -4.47 9.40 8.56
C PHE A 270 -3.81 10.78 8.43
N SER A 271 -4.58 11.87 8.54
CA SER A 271 -4.01 13.23 8.58
C SER A 271 -3.19 13.45 9.85
N LEU A 272 -3.70 13.01 11.00
CA LEU A 272 -2.99 13.06 12.27
C LEU A 272 -1.71 12.22 12.22
N LEU A 273 -1.77 11.03 11.61
CA LEU A 273 -0.58 10.21 11.33
C LEU A 273 0.48 10.98 10.53
N LEU A 274 0.09 11.61 9.42
CA LEU A 274 1.01 12.35 8.56
C LEU A 274 1.63 13.56 9.28
N VAL A 275 0.82 14.30 10.03
CA VAL A 275 1.28 15.41 10.88
C VAL A 275 2.25 14.90 11.94
N PHE A 276 1.91 13.80 12.62
CA PHE A 276 2.77 13.24 13.66
C PHE A 276 4.11 12.79 13.08
N LEU A 277 4.14 12.13 11.92
CA LEU A 277 5.37 11.75 11.23
C LEU A 277 6.25 12.95 10.85
N LEU A 278 5.64 14.08 10.49
CA LEU A 278 6.37 15.29 10.11
C LEU A 278 7.14 15.91 11.28
N PHE A 279 6.56 15.84 12.48
CA PHE A 279 7.12 16.42 13.71
C PHE A 279 7.92 15.40 14.54
N ARG A 280 7.55 14.12 14.49
CA ARG A 280 8.05 13.01 15.29
C ARG A 280 8.12 11.71 14.44
N PRO A 281 9.09 11.60 13.50
CA PRO A 281 9.17 10.46 12.57
C PRO A 281 9.41 9.10 13.24
N GLN A 282 9.92 9.09 14.48
CA GLN A 282 10.20 7.87 15.25
C GLN A 282 8.97 7.32 16.00
N GLY A 283 7.83 8.01 15.98
CA GLY A 283 6.69 7.67 16.84
C GLY A 283 6.76 8.33 18.23
N LEU A 284 5.74 8.09 19.06
CA LEU A 284 5.61 8.63 20.42
C LEU A 284 6.73 8.15 21.35
N LEU A 285 7.06 6.86 21.26
CA LEU A 285 8.02 6.18 22.14
C LEU A 285 9.19 5.54 21.36
N GLY A 286 9.53 6.08 20.18
CA GLY A 286 10.69 5.65 19.40
C GLY A 286 12.03 6.11 19.99
N ASP A 287 13.07 5.29 19.81
CA ASP A 287 14.38 5.50 20.44
C ASP A 287 15.22 6.54 19.68
N ARG A 288 15.60 7.63 20.36
CA ARG A 288 16.24 8.83 19.78
C ARG A 288 17.68 8.65 19.33
N ARG A 289 18.35 7.58 19.79
CA ARG A 289 19.78 7.36 19.55
C ARG A 289 20.14 7.19 18.07
N LEU A 290 19.20 6.77 17.22
CA LEU A 290 19.43 6.63 15.78
C LEU A 290 19.69 7.98 15.10
N ASP A 291 18.98 9.05 15.46
CA ASP A 291 19.16 10.38 14.85
C ASP A 291 20.51 11.03 15.22
N ALA A 292 21.03 10.73 16.40
CA ALA A 292 22.34 11.22 16.86
C ALA A 292 23.54 10.62 16.09
N LEU A 293 23.32 9.53 15.34
CA LEU A 293 24.33 8.83 14.53
C LEU A 293 24.03 8.91 13.01
N GLY A 294 23.14 9.81 12.57
CA GLY A 294 22.78 9.98 11.15
C GLY A 294 21.41 9.40 10.75
N GLY A 295 20.57 9.06 11.74
CA GLY A 295 19.22 8.52 11.54
C GLY A 295 19.22 7.10 11.00
N ALA A 296 18.05 6.65 10.53
CA ALA A 296 17.91 5.43 9.74
C ALA A 296 18.80 5.44 8.47
N GLY A 297 19.28 6.60 8.02
CA GLY A 297 20.29 6.72 6.97
C GLY A 297 21.70 6.26 7.40
N GLY A 298 22.09 6.49 8.66
CA GLY A 298 23.42 6.11 9.18
C GLY A 298 23.55 4.64 9.59
N ALA A 299 22.45 3.97 9.94
CA ALA A 299 22.46 2.58 10.39
C ALA A 299 21.99 1.56 9.33
N SER A 300 21.22 1.98 8.31
CA SER A 300 20.79 1.10 7.20
C SER A 300 21.53 1.34 5.89
N GLY A 301 22.30 2.44 5.80
CA GLY A 301 23.41 2.45 4.88
C GLY A 301 24.39 1.40 5.37
N ALA A 302 24.58 0.33 4.59
CA ALA A 302 25.77 -0.49 4.73
C ALA A 302 26.93 0.48 4.98
N MET A 303 27.69 0.31 6.07
CA MET A 303 28.96 1.03 6.21
C MET A 303 29.63 0.95 4.84
N PRO A 304 30.02 2.08 4.22
CA PRO A 304 30.69 2.02 2.94
C PRO A 304 31.83 1.06 3.15
N SER A 305 31.81 -0.07 2.44
CA SER A 305 32.84 -1.07 2.59
C SER A 305 34.11 -0.39 2.12
N THR A 306 34.89 0.11 3.05
CA THR A 306 36.23 0.67 2.82
C THR A 306 37.17 -0.38 2.25
N SER A 307 36.74 -1.64 2.20
CA SER A 307 37.31 -2.63 1.30
C SER A 307 36.88 -2.36 -0.15
N LEU A 308 37.80 -1.79 -0.92
CA LEU A 308 37.81 -1.81 -2.40
C LEU A 308 37.60 -3.22 -2.98
N LEU A 309 37.78 -4.27 -2.17
CA LEU A 309 37.57 -5.67 -2.54
C LEU A 309 36.11 -6.14 -2.42
N ALA A 310 35.31 -5.62 -1.48
CA ALA A 310 33.90 -6.05 -1.33
C ALA A 310 32.95 -5.40 -2.35
N SER A 311 33.25 -4.18 -2.79
CA SER A 311 32.53 -3.55 -3.91
C SER A 311 32.74 -4.30 -5.23
N SER A 312 33.91 -4.92 -5.41
CA SER A 312 34.26 -5.63 -6.64
C SER A 312 33.68 -7.06 -6.75
N SER A 313 33.28 -7.66 -5.63
CA SER A 313 32.70 -9.02 -5.58
C SER A 313 31.17 -9.02 -5.48
N SER A 314 30.54 -8.01 -4.86
CA SER A 314 29.07 -7.89 -4.84
C SER A 314 28.47 -7.35 -6.15
N GLN A 315 29.26 -6.62 -6.94
CA GLN A 315 28.84 -6.08 -8.24
C GLN A 315 29.04 -7.05 -9.42
N ARG A 316 29.64 -8.23 -9.20
CA ARG A 316 30.03 -9.16 -10.28
C ARG A 316 28.96 -10.17 -10.72
N ALA A 317 27.74 -10.09 -10.18
CA ALA A 317 26.60 -10.68 -10.87
C ALA A 317 26.17 -9.72 -12.00
N ALA A 318 27.00 -9.62 -13.04
CA ALA A 318 26.65 -8.99 -14.30
C ALA A 318 25.54 -9.82 -14.96
N TYR A 319 24.32 -9.68 -14.46
CA TYR A 319 23.14 -10.15 -15.16
C TYR A 319 23.12 -9.41 -16.49
N ARG A 320 23.18 -10.15 -17.61
CA ARG A 320 22.93 -9.59 -18.93
C ARG A 320 21.52 -9.00 -18.90
N VAL A 321 21.45 -7.69 -18.71
CA VAL A 321 20.27 -6.90 -19.06
C VAL A 321 20.07 -7.15 -20.55
N ARG A 322 19.01 -7.87 -20.90
CA ARG A 322 18.67 -8.10 -22.30
C ARG A 322 18.11 -6.77 -22.78
N ASP A 323 18.99 -5.92 -23.30
CA ASP A 323 18.61 -4.66 -23.90
C ASP A 323 17.66 -4.96 -25.06
N ILE A 324 16.41 -4.52 -24.94
CA ILE A 324 15.56 -4.42 -26.12
C ILE A 324 16.19 -3.31 -26.96
N PRO A 325 16.71 -3.61 -28.15
CA PRO A 325 17.33 -2.58 -28.96
C PRO A 325 16.28 -1.52 -29.34
N PRO A 326 16.70 -0.27 -29.65
CA PRO A 326 15.77 0.83 -29.92
C PRO A 326 14.75 0.52 -31.04
N TRP A 327 15.06 -0.37 -31.97
CA TRP A 327 14.13 -0.88 -32.98
C TRP A 327 13.06 -1.84 -32.43
N GLY A 328 13.34 -2.56 -31.34
CA GLY A 328 12.35 -3.38 -30.65
C GLY A 328 11.24 -2.54 -30.01
N PHE A 329 11.56 -1.32 -29.57
CA PHE A 329 10.56 -0.35 -29.10
C PHE A 329 9.69 0.20 -30.23
N LEU A 330 10.30 0.50 -31.37
CA LEU A 330 9.57 0.90 -32.57
C LEU A 330 8.70 -0.24 -33.11
N ALA A 331 9.16 -1.49 -33.01
CA ALA A 331 8.38 -2.66 -33.42
C ALA A 331 7.20 -2.94 -32.49
N VAL A 332 7.38 -2.82 -31.17
CA VAL A 332 6.27 -2.95 -30.20
C VAL A 332 5.28 -1.80 -30.35
N GLY A 333 5.77 -0.56 -30.52
CA GLY A 333 4.93 0.60 -30.80
C GLY A 333 4.16 0.48 -32.12
N ALA A 334 4.82 0.01 -33.19
CA ALA A 334 4.19 -0.25 -34.48
C ALA A 334 3.15 -1.39 -34.40
N GLY A 335 3.46 -2.46 -33.67
CA GLY A 335 2.53 -3.56 -33.41
C GLY A 335 1.27 -3.08 -32.67
N LEU A 336 1.44 -2.24 -31.64
CA LEU A 336 0.32 -1.61 -30.93
C LEU A 336 -0.51 -0.72 -31.86
N CYS A 337 0.12 0.10 -32.70
CA CYS A 337 -0.57 0.97 -33.66
C CYS A 337 -1.36 0.20 -34.73
N LEU A 338 -1.04 -1.07 -35.00
CA LEU A 338 -1.79 -1.92 -35.93
C LEU A 338 -3.02 -2.58 -35.28
N LEU A 339 -3.07 -2.67 -33.94
CA LEU A 339 -4.16 -3.36 -33.23
C LEU A 339 -5.58 -2.84 -33.55
N PRO A 340 -5.84 -1.52 -33.64
CA PRO A 340 -7.18 -1.03 -33.97
C PRO A 340 -7.67 -1.43 -35.37
N PHE A 341 -6.76 -1.79 -36.28
CA PHE A 341 -7.10 -2.21 -37.64
C PHE A 341 -7.27 -3.72 -37.77
N VAL A 342 -6.74 -4.49 -36.82
CA VAL A 342 -6.77 -5.96 -36.81
C VAL A 342 -7.86 -6.50 -35.89
N ILE A 343 -8.22 -5.74 -34.84
CA ILE A 343 -9.15 -6.15 -33.80
C ILE A 343 -10.47 -5.39 -33.94
N ASP A 344 -11.50 -6.07 -34.44
CA ASP A 344 -12.87 -5.51 -34.54
C ASP A 344 -13.60 -5.46 -33.20
N SER A 345 -13.10 -6.19 -32.18
CA SER A 345 -13.71 -6.24 -30.86
C SER A 345 -13.40 -4.99 -30.03
N SER A 346 -14.40 -4.13 -29.85
CA SER A 346 -14.34 -2.93 -28.99
C SER A 346 -13.92 -3.26 -27.55
N TYR A 347 -14.26 -4.47 -27.08
CA TYR A 347 -13.90 -4.95 -25.75
C TYR A 347 -12.39 -5.15 -25.58
N ILE A 348 -11.76 -5.88 -26.51
CA ILE A 348 -10.32 -6.13 -26.47
C ILE A 348 -9.57 -4.82 -26.65
N LEU A 349 -10.07 -3.93 -27.52
CA LEU A 349 -9.47 -2.62 -27.70
C LEU A 349 -9.53 -1.78 -26.42
N GLN A 350 -10.64 -1.81 -25.68
CA GLN A 350 -10.75 -1.14 -24.38
C GLN A 350 -9.74 -1.70 -23.36
N ALA A 351 -9.55 -3.03 -23.31
CA ALA A 351 -8.55 -3.63 -22.43
C ALA A 351 -7.12 -3.22 -22.78
N VAL A 352 -6.79 -3.14 -24.07
CA VAL A 352 -5.47 -2.66 -24.54
C VAL A 352 -5.27 -1.18 -24.17
N VAL A 353 -6.27 -0.33 -24.38
CA VAL A 353 -6.22 1.07 -23.98
C VAL A 353 -5.99 1.20 -22.48
N TYR A 354 -6.70 0.41 -21.67
CA TYR A 354 -6.52 0.39 -20.23
C TYR A 354 -5.11 -0.09 -19.82
N ALA A 355 -4.56 -1.09 -20.50
CA ALA A 355 -3.20 -1.56 -20.30
C ALA A 355 -2.15 -0.48 -20.63
N MET A 356 -2.40 0.38 -21.63
CA MET A 356 -1.51 1.51 -21.95
C MET A 356 -1.55 2.60 -20.88
N ILE A 357 -2.72 2.87 -20.29
CA ILE A 357 -2.86 3.81 -19.17
C ILE A 357 -2.11 3.29 -17.94
N LEU A 358 -2.26 2.00 -17.59
CA LEU A 358 -1.52 1.40 -16.49
C LEU A 358 -0.01 1.29 -16.78
N ALA A 359 0.42 1.15 -18.03
CA ALA A 359 1.83 1.24 -18.42
C ALA A 359 2.42 2.64 -18.14
N LEU A 360 1.68 3.71 -18.44
CA LEU A 360 2.10 5.08 -18.12
C LEU A 360 2.20 5.30 -16.60
N LEU A 361 1.26 4.76 -15.82
CA LEU A 361 1.27 4.83 -14.35
C LEU A 361 2.40 4.00 -13.72
N ALA A 362 2.67 2.81 -14.25
CA ALA A 362 3.83 2.02 -13.82
C ALA A 362 5.13 2.81 -14.09
N GLY A 363 5.19 3.52 -15.22
CA GLY A 363 6.26 4.46 -15.52
C GLY A 363 6.37 5.59 -14.49
N SER A 364 5.25 6.25 -14.15
CA SER A 364 5.24 7.34 -13.17
C SER A 364 5.74 6.89 -11.80
N VAL A 365 5.28 5.74 -11.30
CA VAL A 365 5.74 5.14 -10.03
C VAL A 365 7.23 4.82 -10.08
N THR A 366 7.73 4.34 -11.22
CA THR A 366 9.16 4.00 -11.41
C THR A 366 10.06 5.22 -11.37
N LEU A 367 9.57 6.39 -11.80
CA LEU A 367 10.31 7.64 -11.68
C LEU A 367 10.60 7.97 -10.21
N VAL A 368 9.61 7.81 -9.32
CA VAL A 368 9.76 8.10 -7.88
C VAL A 368 10.47 6.96 -7.14
N SER A 369 9.93 5.74 -7.27
CA SER A 369 10.40 4.57 -6.52
C SER A 369 11.71 4.03 -7.05
N GLY A 370 11.90 4.04 -8.37
CA GLY A 370 13.12 3.58 -9.02
C GLY A 370 14.22 4.62 -9.02
N SER A 371 13.93 5.89 -9.35
CA SER A 371 15.02 6.87 -9.59
C SER A 371 15.40 7.65 -8.34
N MET A 372 14.44 8.00 -7.48
CA MET A 372 14.69 8.75 -6.24
C MET A 372 14.80 7.87 -4.99
N GLY A 373 14.50 6.57 -5.10
CA GLY A 373 14.53 5.64 -3.97
C GLY A 373 13.45 5.88 -2.92
N VAL A 374 12.37 6.60 -3.27
CA VAL A 374 11.22 6.80 -2.38
C VAL A 374 10.13 5.82 -2.78
N LEU A 375 9.85 4.82 -1.94
CA LEU A 375 8.81 3.84 -2.24
C LEU A 375 7.42 4.51 -2.22
N SER A 376 6.79 4.70 -3.38
CA SER A 376 5.51 5.41 -3.50
C SER A 376 4.31 4.47 -3.39
N ILE A 377 3.89 4.15 -2.16
CA ILE A 377 2.74 3.27 -1.86
C ILE A 377 1.38 3.99 -2.00
N GLY A 378 1.37 5.33 -2.13
CA GLY A 378 0.13 6.12 -2.28
C GLY A 378 -0.08 6.74 -3.66
N HIS A 379 0.50 6.17 -4.72
CA HIS A 379 0.53 6.82 -6.03
C HIS A 379 -0.85 6.98 -6.70
N ALA A 380 -1.81 6.11 -6.36
CA ALA A 380 -3.16 6.16 -6.90
C ALA A 380 -3.92 7.44 -6.52
N ALA A 381 -3.53 8.14 -5.45
CA ALA A 381 -4.11 9.45 -5.14
C ALA A 381 -3.80 10.47 -6.26
N PHE A 382 -2.58 10.50 -6.79
CA PHE A 382 -2.22 11.41 -7.89
C PHE A 382 -2.93 11.03 -9.19
N TYR A 383 -3.06 9.73 -9.45
CA TYR A 383 -3.90 9.22 -10.53
C TYR A 383 -5.36 9.70 -10.41
N GLY A 384 -5.94 9.63 -9.21
CA GLY A 384 -7.28 10.12 -8.91
C GLY A 384 -7.42 11.65 -9.08
N VAL A 385 -6.44 12.44 -8.62
CA VAL A 385 -6.48 13.91 -8.78
C VAL A 385 -6.60 14.29 -10.26
N GLY A 386 -5.84 13.65 -11.16
CA GLY A 386 -5.94 13.91 -12.59
C GLY A 386 -7.30 13.50 -13.17
N ALA A 387 -7.80 12.34 -12.76
CA ALA A 387 -9.08 11.81 -13.21
C ALA A 387 -10.27 12.70 -12.78
N TYR A 388 -10.30 13.12 -11.51
CA TYR A 388 -11.29 14.05 -11.00
C TYR A 388 -11.15 15.45 -11.60
N THR A 389 -9.94 15.90 -11.91
CA THR A 389 -9.75 17.20 -12.58
C THR A 389 -10.41 17.19 -13.96
N VAL A 390 -10.18 16.15 -14.77
CA VAL A 390 -10.85 16.00 -16.07
C VAL A 390 -12.36 15.84 -15.90
N ALA A 391 -12.82 15.05 -14.92
CA ALA A 391 -14.24 14.86 -14.68
C ALA A 391 -14.93 16.19 -14.32
N VAL A 392 -14.37 16.99 -13.41
CA VAL A 392 -14.94 18.27 -13.01
C VAL A 392 -14.91 19.28 -14.16
N LEU A 393 -13.79 19.43 -14.86
CA LEU A 393 -13.67 20.40 -15.96
C LEU A 393 -14.54 20.01 -17.16
N GLY A 394 -14.59 18.72 -17.51
CA GLY A 394 -15.36 18.21 -18.64
C GLY A 394 -16.86 18.08 -18.35
N HIS A 395 -17.24 17.45 -17.24
CA HIS A 395 -18.66 17.20 -16.90
C HIS A 395 -19.35 18.43 -16.32
N THR A 396 -18.70 19.18 -15.43
CA THR A 396 -19.37 20.31 -14.74
C THR A 396 -19.25 21.61 -15.51
N TYR A 397 -18.06 21.90 -16.07
CA TYR A 397 -17.80 23.14 -16.79
C TYR A 397 -17.87 23.01 -18.32
N GLY A 398 -18.00 21.79 -18.86
CA GLY A 398 -18.11 21.56 -20.30
C GLY A 398 -16.84 21.91 -21.10
N LEU A 399 -15.67 21.96 -20.45
CA LEU A 399 -14.44 22.39 -21.10
C LEU A 399 -13.89 21.32 -22.06
N PRO A 400 -13.28 21.72 -23.18
CA PRO A 400 -12.69 20.81 -24.14
C PRO A 400 -11.45 20.10 -23.59
N THR A 401 -11.11 18.97 -24.22
CA THR A 401 -9.98 18.10 -23.83
C THR A 401 -8.65 18.82 -23.81
N GLU A 402 -8.49 19.78 -24.72
CA GLU A 402 -7.29 20.61 -24.88
C GLU A 402 -6.97 21.46 -23.65
N VAL A 403 -8.00 21.81 -22.87
CA VAL A 403 -7.83 22.53 -21.60
C VAL A 403 -7.86 21.55 -20.44
N ALA A 404 -8.81 20.61 -20.44
CA ALA A 404 -9.02 19.69 -19.33
C ALA A 404 -7.81 18.77 -19.08
N LEU A 405 -7.21 18.19 -20.13
CA LEU A 405 -6.09 17.26 -19.97
C LEU A 405 -4.80 17.96 -19.51
N PRO A 406 -4.34 19.07 -20.12
CA PRO A 406 -3.19 19.82 -19.59
C PRO A 406 -3.43 20.39 -18.19
N ALA A 407 -4.65 20.85 -17.89
CA ALA A 407 -5.00 21.30 -16.54
C ALA A 407 -4.84 20.16 -15.52
N ALA A 408 -5.31 18.94 -15.85
CA ALA A 408 -5.12 17.76 -15.01
C ALA A 408 -3.63 17.43 -14.78
N ILE A 409 -2.80 17.56 -15.81
CA ILE A 409 -1.34 17.38 -15.69
C ILE A 409 -0.73 18.41 -14.73
N VAL A 410 -1.04 19.69 -14.91
CA VAL A 410 -0.48 20.78 -14.10
C VAL A 410 -0.96 20.73 -12.66
N ILE A 411 -2.27 20.56 -12.44
CA ILE A 411 -2.85 20.48 -11.10
C ILE A 411 -2.26 19.27 -10.35
N THR A 412 -2.17 18.12 -11.00
CA THR A 412 -1.58 16.92 -10.35
C THR A 412 -0.09 17.09 -10.07
N ALA A 413 0.66 17.76 -10.96
CA ALA A 413 2.07 18.09 -10.72
C ALA A 413 2.25 18.99 -9.48
N ILE A 414 1.38 19.98 -9.29
CA ILE A 414 1.40 20.86 -8.13
C ILE A 414 1.02 20.07 -6.86
N VAL A 415 -0.09 19.32 -6.89
CA VAL A 415 -0.57 18.56 -5.74
C VAL A 415 0.45 17.52 -5.30
N SER A 416 1.08 16.79 -6.24
CA SER A 416 2.13 15.81 -5.93
C SER A 416 3.40 16.47 -5.39
N ALA A 417 3.83 17.60 -5.93
CA ALA A 417 4.96 18.37 -5.41
C ALA A 417 4.72 18.83 -3.96
N LEU A 418 3.52 19.34 -3.67
CA LEU A 418 3.13 19.75 -2.32
C LEU A 418 3.02 18.56 -1.37
N ALA A 419 2.40 17.47 -1.82
CA ALA A 419 2.28 16.24 -1.05
C ALA A 419 3.65 15.61 -0.74
N SER A 420 4.69 15.89 -1.53
CA SER A 420 6.05 15.44 -1.23
C SER A 420 6.75 16.20 -0.09
N LEU A 421 6.21 17.34 0.35
CA LEU A 421 6.83 18.17 1.40
C LEU A 421 7.02 17.42 2.73
N PRO A 422 6.09 16.59 3.23
CA PRO A 422 6.38 15.84 4.44
C PRO A 422 7.48 14.78 4.26
N LEU A 423 7.69 14.32 3.02
CA LEU A 423 8.57 13.19 2.71
C LEU A 423 10.06 13.53 2.75
N TYR A 424 10.46 14.80 2.70
CA TYR A 424 11.90 15.14 2.72
C TYR A 424 12.57 14.84 4.07
N LYS A 425 11.81 14.85 5.17
CA LYS A 425 12.30 14.47 6.51
C LYS A 425 12.33 12.96 6.73
N LEU A 426 11.74 12.19 5.81
CA LEU A 426 11.56 10.75 5.95
C LEU A 426 12.55 10.02 5.04
N SER A 427 13.14 8.95 5.55
CA SER A 427 14.10 8.11 4.82
C SER A 427 13.79 6.62 4.98
N GLY A 428 14.17 5.82 3.99
CA GLY A 428 13.93 4.37 4.00
C GLY A 428 12.45 4.01 4.14
N HIS A 429 12.14 3.10 5.05
CA HIS A 429 10.77 2.61 5.30
C HIS A 429 9.82 3.75 5.66
N THR A 430 10.24 4.70 6.52
CA THR A 430 9.38 5.80 6.98
C THR A 430 8.85 6.68 5.85
N ALA A 431 9.63 6.85 4.77
CA ALA A 431 9.19 7.56 3.57
C ALA A 431 8.07 6.80 2.84
N ALA A 432 8.17 5.47 2.77
CA ALA A 432 7.12 4.63 2.21
C ALA A 432 5.79 4.82 2.96
N LEU A 433 5.86 4.97 4.29
CA LEU A 433 4.69 5.13 5.14
C LEU A 433 4.06 6.51 4.99
N GLY A 434 4.88 7.54 4.88
CA GLY A 434 4.41 8.88 4.53
C GLY A 434 3.66 8.86 3.19
N THR A 435 4.17 8.15 2.18
CA THR A 435 3.47 8.04 0.89
C THR A 435 2.16 7.26 1.00
N LEU A 436 2.09 6.20 1.81
CA LEU A 436 0.86 5.47 2.07
C LEU A 436 -0.18 6.40 2.71
N ALA A 437 0.21 7.17 3.73
CA ALA A 437 -0.67 8.12 4.39
C ALA A 437 -1.20 9.17 3.39
N ILE A 438 -0.33 9.74 2.55
CA ILE A 438 -0.73 10.67 1.47
C ILE A 438 -1.73 10.02 0.51
N GLY A 439 -1.49 8.77 0.11
CA GLY A 439 -2.37 8.01 -0.76
C GLY A 439 -3.75 7.81 -0.16
N GLN A 440 -3.79 7.37 1.10
CA GLN A 440 -5.02 7.13 1.83
C GLN A 440 -5.79 8.43 2.09
N ILE A 441 -5.11 9.52 2.44
CA ILE A 441 -5.72 10.86 2.56
C ILE A 441 -6.35 11.26 1.23
N GLY A 442 -5.66 11.07 0.09
CA GLY A 442 -6.21 11.38 -1.23
C GLY A 442 -7.49 10.60 -1.53
N PHE A 443 -7.49 9.28 -1.30
CA PHE A 443 -8.68 8.43 -1.45
C PHE A 443 -9.84 8.91 -0.57
N LEU A 444 -9.57 9.22 0.70
CA LEU A 444 -10.57 9.68 1.65
C LEU A 444 -11.12 11.06 1.30
N VAL A 445 -10.28 11.96 0.78
CA VAL A 445 -10.75 13.24 0.22
C VAL A 445 -11.74 13.01 -0.91
N PHE A 446 -11.48 12.04 -1.81
CA PHE A 446 -12.42 11.72 -2.88
C PHE A 446 -13.75 11.17 -2.34
N MET A 447 -13.72 10.35 -1.30
CA MET A 447 -14.92 9.80 -0.64
C MET A 447 -15.72 10.86 0.11
N THR A 448 -15.07 11.84 0.75
CA THR A 448 -15.75 12.76 1.68
C THR A 448 -16.09 14.12 1.07
N TRP A 449 -15.40 14.55 0.00
CA TRP A 449 -15.56 15.90 -0.58
C TRP A 449 -16.75 16.05 -1.54
N LEU A 450 -17.97 15.87 -1.01
CA LEU A 450 -19.23 15.86 -1.78
C LEU A 450 -19.40 17.00 -2.81
N PRO A 451 -19.16 18.28 -2.48
CA PRO A 451 -19.37 19.38 -3.42
C PRO A 451 -18.54 19.30 -4.71
N VAL A 452 -17.35 18.69 -4.66
CA VAL A 452 -16.40 18.66 -5.79
C VAL A 452 -16.34 17.28 -6.42
N THR A 453 -16.17 16.23 -5.61
CA THR A 453 -15.98 14.86 -6.10
C THR A 453 -17.26 14.04 -6.17
N ARG A 454 -18.37 14.57 -5.61
CA ARG A 454 -19.64 13.84 -5.39
C ARG A 454 -19.50 12.63 -4.47
N GLY A 455 -18.40 12.54 -3.71
CA GLY A 455 -18.17 11.47 -2.74
C GLY A 455 -18.22 10.07 -3.37
N PRO A 456 -18.89 9.10 -2.75
CA PRO A 456 -18.98 7.73 -3.27
C PRO A 456 -19.68 7.62 -4.63
N MET A 457 -20.56 8.57 -4.97
CA MET A 457 -21.28 8.57 -6.25
C MET A 457 -20.35 8.81 -7.44
N GLY A 458 -19.26 9.56 -7.22
CA GLY A 458 -18.32 9.94 -8.27
C GLY A 458 -18.98 10.66 -9.45
N PHE A 459 -18.38 10.53 -10.63
CA PHE A 459 -18.91 11.08 -11.88
C PHE A 459 -19.29 9.95 -12.83
N LEU A 460 -20.54 9.99 -13.28
CA LEU A 460 -21.07 9.12 -14.33
C LEU A 460 -21.16 9.90 -15.64
N ASN A 461 -21.07 9.21 -16.78
CA ASN A 461 -21.25 9.78 -18.12
C ASN A 461 -20.34 10.98 -18.44
N ILE A 462 -19.04 10.85 -18.13
CA ILE A 462 -18.04 11.86 -18.51
C ILE A 462 -18.05 12.02 -20.04
N PRO A 463 -18.14 13.25 -20.55
CA PRO A 463 -18.25 13.49 -21.98
C PRO A 463 -17.03 12.96 -22.72
N ALA A 464 -17.27 12.45 -23.92
CA ALA A 464 -16.20 12.01 -24.81
C ALA A 464 -15.25 13.19 -25.12
N PRO A 465 -13.94 12.92 -25.30
CA PRO A 465 -12.98 13.99 -25.49
C PRO A 465 -13.29 14.77 -26.78
N THR A 466 -13.52 16.07 -26.63
CA THR A 466 -13.76 17.04 -27.70
C THR A 466 -12.53 17.91 -27.93
N PHE A 467 -12.22 18.20 -29.19
CA PHE A 467 -11.15 19.11 -29.62
C PHE A 467 -11.76 20.27 -30.39
N GLU A 468 -11.82 21.45 -29.77
CA GLU A 468 -12.38 22.64 -30.39
C GLU A 468 -11.41 23.29 -31.38
N LEU A 469 -10.09 23.27 -31.13
CA LEU A 469 -9.10 23.79 -32.08
C LEU A 469 -9.04 22.96 -33.38
N LEU A 470 -9.27 21.65 -33.29
CA LEU A 470 -9.33 20.77 -34.46
C LEU A 470 -10.75 20.68 -35.05
N GLY A 471 -11.50 21.79 -35.04
CA GLY A 471 -12.80 21.88 -35.73
C GLY A 471 -13.93 21.10 -35.08
N GLY A 472 -13.88 20.91 -33.75
CA GLY A 472 -14.96 20.26 -32.99
C GLY A 472 -14.96 18.73 -33.04
N LEU A 473 -13.83 18.09 -33.37
CA LEU A 473 -13.69 16.63 -33.39
C LEU A 473 -14.07 16.03 -32.03
N ARG A 474 -15.06 15.13 -32.02
CA ARG A 474 -15.50 14.39 -30.83
C ARG A 474 -15.08 12.93 -30.96
N LEU A 475 -14.22 12.46 -30.05
CA LEU A 475 -13.72 11.08 -30.07
C LEU A 475 -14.66 10.14 -29.31
N SER A 476 -15.79 9.78 -29.91
CA SER A 476 -16.78 8.90 -29.30
C SER A 476 -16.35 7.43 -29.37
N ALA A 477 -15.78 7.00 -30.50
CA ALA A 477 -15.39 5.61 -30.73
C ALA A 477 -14.12 5.24 -29.95
N ILE A 478 -14.07 4.01 -29.42
CA ILE A 478 -12.91 3.50 -28.68
C ILE A 478 -11.64 3.49 -29.54
N GLY A 479 -11.75 3.23 -30.84
CA GLY A 479 -10.62 3.29 -31.78
C GLY A 479 -10.03 4.70 -31.92
N GLN A 480 -10.84 5.75 -31.80
CA GLN A 480 -10.36 7.13 -31.79
C GLN A 480 -9.68 7.48 -30.46
N LYS A 481 -10.28 7.05 -29.34
CA LYS A 481 -9.68 7.20 -28.00
C LYS A 481 -8.34 6.47 -27.90
N PHE A 482 -8.19 5.32 -28.58
CA PHE A 482 -6.93 4.58 -28.65
C PHE A 482 -5.79 5.44 -29.16
N TRP A 483 -5.97 6.16 -30.27
CA TRP A 483 -4.92 7.01 -30.85
C TRP A 483 -4.50 8.15 -29.93
N LEU A 484 -5.48 8.78 -29.26
CA LEU A 484 -5.20 9.80 -28.25
C LEU A 484 -4.36 9.24 -27.11
N VAL A 485 -4.77 8.10 -26.54
CA VAL A 485 -4.05 7.44 -25.44
C VAL A 485 -2.66 7.02 -25.89
N ALA A 486 -2.52 6.42 -27.07
CA ALA A 486 -1.24 6.00 -27.62
C ALA A 486 -0.26 7.16 -27.79
N LEU A 487 -0.74 8.28 -28.33
CA LEU A 487 0.06 9.49 -28.50
C LEU A 487 0.54 10.03 -27.15
N VAL A 488 -0.38 10.24 -26.20
CA VAL A 488 -0.04 10.84 -24.89
C VAL A 488 0.89 9.92 -24.09
N VAL A 489 0.63 8.61 -24.08
CA VAL A 489 1.48 7.63 -23.39
C VAL A 489 2.88 7.60 -23.99
N ALA A 490 3.00 7.55 -25.33
CA ALA A 490 4.29 7.55 -26.01
C ALA A 490 5.09 8.83 -25.72
N VAL A 491 4.45 10.01 -25.81
CA VAL A 491 5.09 11.30 -25.53
C VAL A 491 5.57 11.38 -24.09
N LEU A 492 4.73 11.05 -23.11
CA LEU A 492 5.08 11.19 -21.69
C LEU A 492 6.14 10.16 -21.24
N LEU A 493 6.09 8.93 -21.75
CA LEU A 493 7.16 7.95 -21.49
C LEU A 493 8.48 8.38 -22.14
N PHE A 494 8.44 8.94 -23.36
CA PHE A 494 9.62 9.48 -24.01
C PHE A 494 10.23 10.65 -23.22
N VAL A 495 9.40 11.62 -22.80
CA VAL A 495 9.83 12.74 -21.97
C VAL A 495 10.40 12.24 -20.64
N GLY A 496 9.72 11.31 -19.97
CA GLY A 496 10.21 10.69 -18.74
C GLY A 496 11.58 10.04 -18.92
N GLN A 497 11.79 9.28 -20.00
CA GLN A 497 13.07 8.67 -20.30
C GLN A 497 14.18 9.71 -20.56
N ARG A 498 13.85 10.80 -21.26
CA ARG A 498 14.81 11.90 -21.51
C ARG A 498 15.21 12.61 -20.22
N ILE A 499 14.26 12.81 -19.29
CA ILE A 499 14.55 13.40 -17.97
C ILE A 499 15.48 12.47 -17.16
N LEU A 500 15.22 11.16 -17.16
CA LEU A 500 16.07 10.18 -16.45
C LEU A 500 17.50 10.09 -17.00
N ASN A 501 17.65 10.30 -18.31
CA ASN A 501 18.96 10.33 -18.98
C ASN A 501 19.66 11.70 -18.86
N SER A 502 18.98 12.72 -18.35
CA SER A 502 19.54 14.07 -18.16
C SER A 502 20.31 14.20 -16.83
N ASP A 503 20.87 15.38 -16.62
CA ASP A 503 21.57 15.77 -15.38
C ASP A 503 20.67 15.66 -14.15
N ILE A 504 19.38 15.99 -14.31
CA ILE A 504 18.36 15.86 -13.26
C ILE A 504 18.24 14.39 -12.83
N GLY A 505 18.20 13.47 -13.79
CA GLY A 505 18.16 12.03 -13.52
C GLY A 505 19.43 11.50 -12.87
N ARG A 506 20.61 12.10 -13.14
CA ARG A 506 21.85 11.78 -12.40
C ARG A 506 21.79 12.25 -10.95
N VAL A 507 21.26 13.44 -10.70
CA VAL A 507 21.04 13.96 -9.34
C VAL A 507 20.07 13.08 -8.56
N TRP A 508 18.95 12.64 -9.15
CA TRP A 508 18.03 11.73 -8.49
C TRP A 508 18.67 10.40 -8.11
N ARG A 509 19.48 9.81 -9.01
CA ARG A 509 20.23 8.59 -8.70
C ARG A 509 21.22 8.79 -7.56
N GLY A 510 21.93 9.92 -7.52
CA GLY A 510 22.80 10.27 -6.40
C GLY A 510 22.04 10.42 -5.07
N ILE A 511 20.87 11.07 -5.09
CA ILE A 511 19.98 11.19 -3.91
C ILE A 511 19.48 9.82 -3.45
N ARG A 512 19.20 8.91 -4.39
CA ARG A 512 18.77 7.53 -4.09
C ARG A 512 19.87 6.73 -3.39
N GLU A 513 21.13 6.89 -3.81
CA GLU A 513 22.26 6.18 -3.23
C GLU A 513 22.58 6.66 -1.82
N ASP A 514 22.79 7.96 -1.65
CA ASP A 514 23.02 8.56 -0.33
C ASP A 514 22.54 10.01 -0.27
N ARG A 515 21.46 10.24 0.47
CA ARG A 515 20.87 11.57 0.67
C ARG A 515 21.77 12.50 1.47
N LEU A 516 22.47 11.97 2.48
CA LEU A 516 23.33 12.76 3.34
C LEU A 516 24.57 13.21 2.57
N ALA A 517 25.18 12.31 1.79
CA ALA A 517 26.28 12.66 0.90
C ALA A 517 25.88 13.68 -0.17
N ALA A 518 24.70 13.50 -0.79
CA ALA A 518 24.17 14.47 -1.76
C ALA A 518 23.97 15.87 -1.13
N HIS A 519 23.49 15.93 0.11
CA HIS A 519 23.31 17.19 0.82
C HIS A 519 24.64 17.84 1.20
N ALA A 520 25.62 17.04 1.66
CA ALA A 520 26.98 17.51 1.96
C ALA A 520 27.70 18.04 0.70
N ALA A 521 27.41 17.46 -0.47
CA ALA A 521 27.89 17.94 -1.76
C ALA A 521 27.19 19.23 -2.26
N GLY A 522 26.30 19.82 -1.47
CA GLY A 522 25.61 21.08 -1.79
C GLY A 522 24.37 20.93 -2.69
N LEU A 523 23.89 19.71 -2.94
CA LEU A 523 22.68 19.51 -3.75
C LEU A 523 21.43 19.91 -2.96
N PRO A 524 20.52 20.72 -3.53
CA PRO A 524 19.26 21.08 -2.89
C PRO A 524 18.25 19.91 -2.96
N VAL A 525 18.48 18.86 -2.16
CA VAL A 525 17.71 17.60 -2.13
C VAL A 525 16.20 17.84 -2.12
N ARG A 526 15.72 18.78 -1.31
CA ARG A 526 14.29 19.14 -1.22
C ARG A 526 13.71 19.55 -2.58
N ARG A 527 14.40 20.40 -3.34
CA ARG A 527 13.91 20.90 -4.64
C ARG A 527 13.86 19.77 -5.67
N TYR A 528 14.89 18.93 -5.70
CA TYR A 528 14.95 17.79 -6.62
C TYR A 528 13.92 16.71 -6.29
N LEU A 529 13.65 16.44 -5.00
CA LEU A 529 12.55 15.56 -4.59
C LEU A 529 11.19 16.11 -5.05
N MET A 530 10.91 17.40 -4.76
CA MET A 530 9.66 18.03 -5.20
C MET A 530 9.50 18.01 -6.72
N LEU A 531 10.58 18.27 -7.47
CA LEU A 531 10.59 18.19 -8.94
C LEU A 531 10.26 16.77 -9.42
N GLY A 532 10.85 15.73 -8.82
CA GLY A 532 10.59 14.36 -9.23
C GLY A 532 9.17 13.92 -8.92
N PHE A 533 8.62 14.33 -7.78
CA PHE A 533 7.20 14.13 -7.48
C PHE A 533 6.30 14.90 -8.46
N ALA A 534 6.65 16.13 -8.84
CA ALA A 534 5.89 16.91 -9.82
C ALA A 534 5.85 16.24 -11.19
N VAL A 535 7.00 15.78 -11.71
CA VAL A 535 7.09 15.09 -13.02
C VAL A 535 6.34 13.76 -12.98
N SER A 536 6.48 13.00 -11.89
CA SER A 536 5.76 11.75 -11.72
C SER A 536 4.25 11.97 -11.59
N GLY A 537 3.83 12.95 -10.80
CA GLY A 537 2.44 13.36 -10.66
C GLY A 537 1.84 13.91 -11.96
N ALA A 538 2.62 14.61 -12.78
CA ALA A 538 2.20 15.02 -14.13
C ALA A 538 1.85 13.80 -15.00
N MET A 539 2.70 12.77 -15.00
CA MET A 539 2.44 11.51 -15.73
C MET A 539 1.24 10.76 -15.16
N ALA A 540 1.11 10.67 -13.83
CA ALA A 540 -0.03 10.04 -13.17
C ALA A 540 -1.34 10.79 -13.42
N GLY A 541 -1.30 12.12 -13.43
CA GLY A 541 -2.44 12.99 -13.71
C GLY A 541 -2.92 12.87 -15.15
N ALA A 542 -1.99 12.79 -16.11
CA ALA A 542 -2.32 12.47 -17.50
C ALA A 542 -3.02 11.12 -17.63
N ALA A 543 -2.46 10.07 -17.00
CA ALA A 543 -3.07 8.75 -17.00
C ALA A 543 -4.48 8.76 -16.37
N GLY A 544 -4.68 9.52 -15.29
CA GLY A 544 -5.98 9.76 -14.66
C GLY A 544 -6.99 10.40 -15.59
N GLY A 545 -6.58 11.48 -16.26
CA GLY A 545 -7.42 12.15 -17.24
C GLY A 545 -7.78 11.28 -18.44
N LEU A 546 -6.84 10.47 -18.93
CA LEU A 546 -7.13 9.49 -19.99
C LEU A 546 -8.09 8.40 -19.53
N PHE A 547 -7.92 7.89 -18.30
CA PHE A 547 -8.83 6.92 -17.71
C PHE A 547 -10.26 7.46 -17.60
N ALA A 548 -10.42 8.72 -17.19
CA ALA A 548 -11.71 9.40 -17.14
C ALA A 548 -12.47 9.33 -18.47
N TYR A 549 -11.79 9.65 -19.58
CA TYR A 549 -12.37 9.63 -20.91
C TYR A 549 -12.66 8.23 -21.45
N VAL A 550 -11.86 7.25 -21.06
CA VAL A 550 -12.00 5.86 -21.54
C VAL A 550 -13.13 5.15 -20.80
N GLN A 551 -13.16 5.24 -19.48
CA GLN A 551 -14.16 4.55 -18.65
C GLN A 551 -15.51 5.26 -18.61
N SER A 552 -15.55 6.57 -18.88
CA SER A 552 -16.74 7.43 -18.79
C SER A 552 -17.37 7.51 -17.38
N VAL A 553 -16.87 6.71 -16.44
CA VAL A 553 -17.31 6.60 -15.05
C VAL A 553 -16.08 6.59 -14.16
N ILE A 554 -16.12 7.39 -13.11
CA ILE A 554 -15.06 7.47 -12.12
C ILE A 554 -15.68 7.43 -10.73
N THR A 555 -15.21 6.48 -9.92
CA THR A 555 -15.54 6.35 -8.50
C THR A 555 -14.26 6.35 -7.66
N PRO A 556 -14.32 6.77 -6.38
CA PRO A 556 -13.14 6.79 -5.52
C PRO A 556 -12.43 5.43 -5.40
N ASP A 557 -13.17 4.32 -5.47
CA ASP A 557 -12.64 2.96 -5.38
C ASP A 557 -11.65 2.61 -6.49
N SER A 558 -11.68 3.34 -7.61
CA SER A 558 -10.70 3.22 -8.69
C SER A 558 -9.31 3.73 -8.29
N PHE A 559 -9.18 4.46 -7.18
CA PHE A 559 -7.96 5.16 -6.74
C PHE A 559 -7.50 4.78 -5.35
N ASN A 560 -7.71 3.52 -4.96
CA ASN A 560 -7.36 3.03 -3.62
C ASN A 560 -5.88 2.61 -3.49
N VAL A 561 -5.49 2.25 -2.26
CA VAL A 561 -4.13 1.81 -1.94
C VAL A 561 -3.77 0.49 -2.62
N GLN A 562 -4.74 -0.41 -2.85
CA GLN A 562 -4.53 -1.67 -3.55
C GLN A 562 -4.09 -1.44 -5.02
N VAL A 563 -4.67 -0.46 -5.70
CA VAL A 563 -4.21 -0.03 -7.03
C VAL A 563 -2.78 0.51 -6.96
N SER A 564 -2.44 1.32 -5.95
CA SER A 564 -1.06 1.81 -5.78
C SER A 564 -0.05 0.68 -5.58
N MET A 565 -0.43 -0.35 -4.83
CA MET A 565 0.37 -1.55 -4.62
C MET A 565 0.57 -2.32 -5.92
N LEU A 566 -0.47 -2.44 -6.75
CA LEU A 566 -0.39 -3.04 -8.09
C LEU A 566 0.49 -2.22 -9.05
N LEU A 567 0.46 -0.90 -8.99
CA LEU A 567 1.39 -0.07 -9.78
C LEU A 567 2.84 -0.28 -9.34
N LEU A 568 3.06 -0.47 -8.04
CA LEU A 568 4.38 -0.79 -7.50
C LEU A 568 4.82 -2.20 -7.93
N THR A 569 3.94 -3.20 -7.96
CA THR A 569 4.30 -4.55 -8.46
C THR A 569 4.70 -4.49 -9.94
N MET A 570 3.99 -3.71 -10.75
CA MET A 570 4.35 -3.47 -12.16
C MET A 570 5.71 -2.80 -12.29
N ALA A 571 5.99 -1.75 -11.50
CA ALA A 571 7.27 -1.07 -11.49
C ALA A 571 8.44 -1.99 -11.10
N VAL A 572 8.25 -2.82 -10.06
CA VAL A 572 9.31 -3.73 -9.59
C VAL A 572 9.51 -4.90 -10.54
N LEU A 573 8.43 -5.50 -11.04
CA LEU A 573 8.54 -6.56 -12.02
C LEU A 573 9.13 -6.06 -13.34
N GLY A 574 8.89 -4.80 -13.72
CA GLY A 574 9.56 -4.16 -14.85
C GLY A 574 11.04 -3.88 -14.62
N GLY A 575 11.43 -3.64 -13.36
CA GLY A 575 12.77 -3.28 -12.92
C GLY A 575 12.81 -1.87 -12.33
N LEU A 576 13.15 -1.77 -11.03
CA LEU A 576 13.20 -0.51 -10.29
C LEU A 576 14.27 0.45 -10.81
N GLY A 577 13.86 1.39 -11.66
CA GLY A 577 14.74 2.37 -12.31
C GLY A 577 14.77 2.25 -13.83
N ASN A 578 14.07 1.27 -14.41
CA ASN A 578 13.89 1.13 -15.84
C ASN A 578 12.45 1.49 -16.23
N LEU A 579 12.25 2.74 -16.68
CA LEU A 579 10.94 3.27 -17.05
C LEU A 579 10.25 2.42 -18.13
N THR A 580 11.02 2.00 -19.13
CA THR A 580 10.50 1.17 -20.22
C THR A 580 10.11 -0.23 -19.78
N GLY A 581 10.89 -0.83 -18.88
CA GLY A 581 10.58 -2.13 -18.32
C GLY A 581 9.30 -2.08 -17.48
N ALA A 582 9.12 -1.03 -16.70
CA ALA A 582 7.90 -0.79 -15.93
C ALA A 582 6.67 -0.59 -16.83
N ALA A 583 6.81 0.17 -17.93
CA ALA A 583 5.73 0.34 -18.89
C ALA A 583 5.33 -1.00 -19.55
N LEU A 584 6.31 -1.81 -19.96
CA LEU A 584 6.05 -3.14 -20.52
C LEU A 584 5.37 -4.06 -19.49
N ALA A 585 5.87 -4.08 -18.25
CA ALA A 585 5.28 -4.87 -17.18
C ALA A 585 3.85 -4.40 -16.86
N GLY A 586 3.60 -3.10 -16.83
CA GLY A 586 2.26 -2.53 -16.66
C GLY A 586 1.31 -2.96 -17.78
N PHE A 587 1.78 -2.93 -19.03
CA PHE A 587 0.99 -3.39 -20.17
C PHE A 587 0.66 -4.89 -20.09
N VAL A 588 1.67 -5.74 -19.88
CA VAL A 588 1.52 -7.19 -19.84
C VAL A 588 0.72 -7.67 -18.62
N LEU A 589 1.03 -7.16 -17.42
CA LEU A 589 0.33 -7.56 -16.19
C LEU A 589 -1.14 -7.11 -16.16
N THR A 590 -1.49 -6.06 -16.91
CA THR A 590 -2.90 -5.65 -17.07
C THR A 590 -3.64 -6.58 -18.01
N LEU A 591 -2.99 -7.05 -19.08
CA LEU A 591 -3.60 -7.95 -20.05
C LEU A 591 -3.72 -9.40 -19.55
N ILE A 592 -2.85 -9.86 -18.66
CA ILE A 592 -2.90 -11.24 -18.15
C ILE A 592 -4.26 -11.58 -17.52
N PRO A 593 -4.79 -10.80 -16.54
CA PRO A 593 -6.13 -11.05 -16.01
C PRO A 593 -7.21 -11.05 -17.09
N GLU A 594 -7.06 -10.21 -18.11
CA GLU A 594 -8.02 -10.13 -19.22
C GLU A 594 -8.01 -11.40 -20.08
N LEU A 595 -6.82 -11.92 -20.39
CA LEU A 595 -6.66 -13.20 -21.09
C LEU A 595 -7.19 -14.39 -20.27
N LEU A 596 -7.13 -14.28 -18.94
CA LEU A 596 -7.64 -15.28 -18.00
C LEU A 596 -9.13 -15.10 -17.66
N ARG A 597 -9.84 -14.17 -18.32
CA ARG A 597 -11.27 -13.94 -18.10
C ARG A 597 -12.15 -15.21 -18.21
N PRO A 598 -11.89 -16.19 -19.10
CA PRO A 598 -12.65 -17.44 -19.12
C PRO A 598 -12.60 -18.22 -17.80
N PHE A 599 -11.58 -18.00 -16.98
CA PHE A 599 -11.38 -18.62 -15.66
C PHE A 599 -11.71 -17.61 -14.54
N ALA A 600 -12.91 -17.01 -14.60
CA ALA A 600 -13.28 -15.83 -13.81
C ALA A 600 -12.99 -15.95 -12.30
N GLU A 601 -13.27 -17.11 -11.69
CA GLU A 601 -13.05 -17.37 -10.26
C GLU A 601 -11.56 -17.43 -9.89
N TRP A 602 -10.74 -18.07 -10.72
CA TRP A 602 -9.33 -18.33 -10.41
C TRP A 602 -8.40 -17.23 -10.92
N ARG A 603 -8.91 -16.27 -11.69
CA ARG A 603 -8.14 -15.22 -12.38
C ARG A 603 -7.18 -14.48 -11.46
N MET A 604 -7.66 -13.96 -10.34
CA MET A 604 -6.84 -13.15 -9.42
C MET A 604 -5.87 -14.00 -8.60
N ILE A 605 -6.23 -15.26 -8.32
CA ILE A 605 -5.33 -16.23 -7.68
C ILE A 605 -4.17 -16.53 -8.63
N VAL A 606 -4.44 -16.83 -9.89
CA VAL A 606 -3.42 -17.08 -10.92
C VAL A 606 -2.52 -15.84 -11.07
N TYR A 607 -3.09 -14.63 -11.08
CA TYR A 607 -2.33 -13.39 -11.08
C TYR A 607 -1.36 -13.28 -9.88
N GLY A 608 -1.85 -13.54 -8.66
CA GLY A 608 -1.02 -13.53 -7.45
C GLY A 608 0.09 -14.59 -7.48
N VAL A 609 -0.21 -15.79 -8.00
CA VAL A 609 0.77 -16.88 -8.15
C VAL A 609 1.85 -16.51 -9.18
N ILE A 610 1.46 -15.94 -10.33
CA ILE A 610 2.40 -15.44 -11.35
C ILE A 610 3.31 -14.37 -10.74
N LEU A 611 2.75 -13.45 -9.94
CA LEU A 611 3.52 -12.42 -9.26
C LEU A 611 4.52 -13.02 -8.26
N LEU A 612 4.12 -13.97 -7.43
CA LEU A 612 5.02 -14.67 -6.49
C LEU A 612 6.13 -15.44 -7.22
N ALA A 613 5.77 -16.16 -8.28
CA ALA A 613 6.72 -16.91 -9.09
C ALA A 613 7.75 -15.98 -9.76
N ALA A 614 7.28 -14.85 -10.28
CA ALA A 614 8.14 -13.85 -10.91
C ALA A 614 9.09 -13.19 -9.89
N LEU A 615 8.61 -12.85 -8.70
CA LEU A 615 9.47 -12.34 -7.62
C LEU A 615 10.51 -13.38 -7.16
N ARG A 616 10.14 -14.66 -7.13
CA ARG A 616 11.04 -15.75 -6.73
C ARG A 616 12.16 -16.00 -7.73
N TRP A 617 11.86 -15.98 -9.03
CA TRP A 617 12.85 -16.28 -10.07
C TRP A 617 13.59 -15.04 -10.60
N ARG A 618 12.97 -13.87 -10.54
CA ARG A 618 13.53 -12.60 -11.06
C ARG A 618 13.24 -11.46 -10.07
N PRO A 619 13.82 -11.48 -8.85
CA PRO A 619 13.55 -10.47 -7.81
C PRO A 619 13.97 -9.04 -8.20
N HIS A 620 14.83 -8.90 -9.22
CA HIS A 620 15.30 -7.61 -9.77
C HIS A 620 14.45 -7.11 -10.97
N GLY A 621 13.37 -7.80 -11.31
CA GLY A 621 12.52 -7.52 -12.46
C GLY A 621 12.94 -8.24 -13.75
N LEU A 622 12.05 -8.21 -14.74
CA LEU A 622 12.17 -8.87 -16.05
C LEU A 622 13.26 -8.23 -16.90
N LEU A 623 13.33 -6.89 -16.89
CA LEU A 623 14.25 -6.10 -17.72
C LEU A 623 15.39 -5.43 -16.95
N GLY A 624 15.45 -5.58 -15.62
CA GLY A 624 16.54 -5.10 -14.76
C GLY A 624 16.75 -3.58 -14.78
N ALA A 625 17.21 -3.03 -13.65
CA ALA A 625 17.69 -1.65 -13.60
C ALA A 625 19.12 -1.58 -14.18
N ARG A 626 19.41 -0.50 -14.91
CA ARG A 626 20.76 -0.19 -15.42
C ARG A 626 21.62 0.49 -14.37
#